data_AF-A0A5C6ZL95-F1
#
_entry.id   AF-A0A5C6ZL95-F1
#
_cell.length_a   1.000
_cell.length_b   1.000
_cell.length_c   1.000
_cell.angle_alpha   90.00
_cell.angle_beta   90.00
_cell.angle_gamma   90.00
#
_symmetry.space_group_name_H-M   'P 1'
#
loop_
_entity.id
_entity.type
_entity.pdbx_description
1 polymer ?
#
loop_
_entity_poly.entity_id
_entity_poly.type
_entity_poly.pdbx_seq_one_letter_code
_entity_poly.pdbx_strand_id
1 'polypeptide(L)'
;MNNFWNKERTANAIKARYLGLDESHKTLNQRIAYHSASMVGILKYGTMKKYHTTGRCLLKYLSKVSKADDIYLKQLNYRFIGEFEQFLRAFRNPKKELVRSNNGIIKHLKRFKKMGNLAVKLLWFPKNPFNQFQLKYNKFDRQFLA
;
A
#
# COMPACT_ATOMS: atom_id res chain seq x y z
N MET A 1 7.72 -25.93 31.09
CA MET A 1 6.80 -24.76 31.12
C MET A 1 7.46 -23.62 30.37
N ASN A 2 6.88 -23.19 29.26
CA ASN A 2 7.52 -22.29 28.29
C ASN A 2 7.47 -20.83 28.73
N ASN A 3 8.66 -20.21 28.83
CA ASN A 3 8.90 -18.80 29.19
C ASN A 3 8.51 -17.83 28.06
N PHE A 4 7.24 -17.79 27.67
CA PHE A 4 6.73 -16.83 26.68
C PHE A 4 6.65 -15.38 27.19
N TRP A 5 6.79 -15.15 28.51
CA TRP A 5 6.65 -13.83 29.13
C TRP A 5 7.93 -13.00 29.21
N ASN A 6 9.11 -13.55 28.87
CA ASN A 6 10.39 -12.86 29.07
C ASN A 6 10.93 -12.10 27.85
N LYS A 7 10.23 -12.14 26.70
CA LYS A 7 10.72 -11.52 25.46
C LYS A 7 10.56 -9.99 25.43
N GLU A 8 9.73 -9.41 26.30
CA GLU A 8 9.35 -7.98 26.22
C GLU A 8 10.19 -7.02 27.09
N ARG A 9 11.12 -7.51 27.92
CA ARG A 9 11.86 -6.67 28.89
C ARG A 9 13.38 -6.76 28.77
N THR A 10 13.93 -6.99 27.59
CA THR A 10 15.38 -6.94 27.39
C THR A 10 15.80 -5.59 26.83
N ALA A 11 16.94 -5.06 27.29
CA ALA A 11 17.56 -3.86 26.72
C ALA A 11 17.76 -3.98 25.20
N ASN A 12 17.96 -5.21 24.69
CA ASN A 12 18.04 -5.51 23.27
C ASN A 12 16.72 -5.29 22.54
N ALA A 13 15.56 -5.64 23.12
CA ALA A 13 14.26 -5.36 22.53
C ALA A 13 13.97 -3.84 22.50
N ILE A 14 14.34 -3.10 23.56
CA ILE A 14 14.21 -1.65 23.62
C ILE A 14 15.14 -0.97 22.59
N LYS A 15 16.40 -1.41 22.52
CA LYS A 15 17.38 -0.95 21.53
C LYS A 15 16.94 -1.28 20.11
N ALA A 16 16.40 -2.47 19.87
CA ALA A 16 15.85 -2.86 18.57
C ALA A 16 14.65 -1.99 18.21
N ARG A 17 13.74 -1.68 19.14
CA ARG A 17 12.60 -0.80 18.89
C ARG A 17 13.02 0.65 18.59
N TYR A 18 14.02 1.15 19.31
CA TYR A 18 14.61 2.47 19.10
C TYR A 18 15.35 2.57 17.75
N LEU A 19 16.09 1.52 17.37
CA LEU A 19 16.83 1.43 16.10
C LEU A 19 15.98 0.90 14.92
N GLY A 20 14.72 0.52 15.15
CA GLY A 20 13.80 0.00 14.12
C GLY A 20 14.02 -1.46 13.68
N LEU A 21 14.73 -2.26 14.47
CA LEU A 21 15.13 -3.64 14.21
C LEU A 21 14.18 -4.70 14.81
N ASP A 22 13.06 -4.31 15.43
CA ASP A 22 12.05 -5.27 15.90
C ASP A 22 11.13 -5.77 14.76
N GLU A 23 10.42 -6.88 14.97
CA GLU A 23 9.47 -7.47 14.01
C GLU A 23 8.30 -6.53 13.61
N SER A 24 8.15 -5.37 14.27
CA SER A 24 7.04 -4.42 14.08
C SER A 24 7.25 -3.45 12.91
N HIS A 25 8.44 -3.40 12.32
CA HIS A 25 8.79 -2.42 11.28
C HIS A 25 8.77 -3.00 9.87
N LYS A 26 7.60 -3.48 9.43
CA LYS A 26 7.44 -3.96 8.05
C LYS A 26 7.49 -2.79 7.04
N THR A 27 7.97 -3.09 5.85
CA THR A 27 8.05 -2.13 4.74
C THR A 27 6.90 -2.28 3.74
N LEU A 28 6.77 -1.32 2.82
CA LEU A 28 5.78 -1.40 1.74
C LEU A 28 6.06 -2.57 0.80
N ASN A 29 7.33 -2.84 0.45
CA ASN A 29 7.66 -4.02 -0.36
C ASN A 29 7.24 -5.32 0.32
N GLN A 30 7.59 -5.49 1.60
CA GLN A 30 7.20 -6.65 2.38
C GLN A 30 5.67 -6.80 2.44
N ARG A 31 4.95 -5.69 2.54
CA ARG A 31 3.49 -5.68 2.49
C ARG A 31 2.94 -6.17 1.14
N ILE A 32 3.48 -5.67 0.02
CA ILE A 32 3.06 -6.07 -1.33
C ILE A 32 3.38 -7.55 -1.57
N ALA A 33 4.56 -8.01 -1.16
CA ALA A 33 5.00 -9.39 -1.28
C ALA A 33 4.09 -10.33 -0.47
N TYR A 34 3.84 -10.04 0.80
CA TYR A 34 2.95 -10.85 1.63
C TYR A 34 1.51 -10.87 1.10
N HIS A 35 0.99 -9.74 0.59
CA HIS A 35 -0.36 -9.76 -0.02
C HIS A 35 -0.39 -10.72 -1.23
N SER A 36 0.65 -10.67 -2.06
CA SER A 36 0.75 -11.55 -3.24
C SER A 36 0.79 -13.02 -2.83
N ALA A 37 1.65 -13.37 -1.87
CA ALA A 37 1.80 -14.73 -1.36
C ALA A 37 0.54 -15.26 -0.66
N SER A 38 -0.06 -14.46 0.23
CA SER A 38 -1.25 -14.87 1.00
C SER A 38 -2.53 -14.99 0.17
N MET A 39 -2.60 -14.33 -0.99
CA MET A 39 -3.80 -14.33 -1.84
C MET A 39 -3.72 -15.29 -3.02
N VAL A 40 -2.63 -16.06 -3.16
CA VAL A 40 -2.53 -17.15 -4.15
C VAL A 40 -3.64 -18.17 -3.88
N GLY A 41 -4.32 -18.64 -4.93
CA GLY A 41 -5.46 -19.56 -4.82
C GLY A 41 -6.77 -18.91 -4.33
N ILE A 42 -6.72 -17.77 -3.65
CA ILE A 42 -7.91 -17.04 -3.16
C ILE A 42 -8.44 -16.08 -4.24
N LEU A 43 -7.54 -15.31 -4.88
CA LEU A 43 -7.94 -14.34 -5.90
C LEU A 43 -7.81 -14.93 -7.30
N LYS A 44 -8.84 -14.68 -8.14
CA LYS A 44 -8.74 -14.92 -9.59
C LYS A 44 -7.53 -14.18 -10.16
N TYR A 45 -6.85 -14.80 -11.13
CA TYR A 45 -5.65 -14.26 -11.78
C TYR A 45 -5.80 -12.80 -12.23
N GLY A 46 -6.90 -12.45 -12.89
CA GLY A 46 -7.17 -11.08 -13.35
C GLY A 46 -7.25 -10.05 -12.23
N THR A 47 -7.68 -10.46 -11.04
CA THR A 47 -7.68 -9.61 -9.84
C THR A 47 -6.28 -9.48 -9.26
N MET A 48 -5.54 -10.59 -9.15
CA MET A 48 -4.15 -10.59 -8.67
C MET A 48 -3.26 -9.69 -9.53
N LYS A 49 -3.35 -9.78 -10.87
CA LYS A 49 -2.63 -8.90 -11.82
C LYS A 49 -2.88 -7.41 -11.57
N LYS A 50 -4.11 -7.04 -11.15
CA LYS A 50 -4.45 -5.64 -10.82
C LYS A 50 -3.81 -5.19 -9.49
N TYR A 51 -3.64 -6.09 -8.52
CA TYR A 51 -2.88 -5.81 -7.30
C TYR A 51 -1.39 -5.63 -7.60
N HIS A 52 -0.78 -6.54 -8.38
CA HIS A 52 0.62 -6.38 -8.82
C HIS A 52 0.86 -5.07 -9.56
N THR A 53 -0.06 -4.68 -10.45
CA THR A 53 0.03 -3.39 -11.15
C THR A 53 -0.01 -2.23 -10.17
N THR A 54 -0.84 -2.30 -9.13
CA THR A 54 -0.91 -1.27 -8.08
C THR A 54 0.38 -1.22 -7.27
N GLY A 55 0.95 -2.38 -6.90
CA GLY A 55 2.25 -2.47 -6.23
C GLY A 55 3.36 -1.81 -7.04
N ARG A 56 3.48 -2.15 -8.34
CA ARG A 56 4.47 -1.51 -9.22
C ARG A 56 4.31 0.00 -9.32
N CYS A 57 3.07 0.51 -9.35
CA CYS A 57 2.84 1.95 -9.36
C CYS A 57 3.32 2.62 -8.07
N LEU A 58 3.11 2.00 -6.91
CA LEU A 58 3.61 2.51 -5.62
C LEU A 58 5.14 2.57 -5.59
N LEU A 59 5.81 1.51 -6.02
CA LEU A 59 7.28 1.48 -6.06
C LEU A 59 7.86 2.49 -7.04
N LYS A 60 7.22 2.66 -8.21
CA LYS A 60 7.61 3.68 -9.18
C LYS A 60 7.42 5.11 -8.62
N TYR A 61 6.37 5.33 -7.84
CA TYR A 61 6.16 6.61 -7.15
C TYR A 61 7.26 6.87 -6.11
N LEU A 62 7.58 5.89 -5.27
CA LEU A 62 8.65 5.98 -4.27
C LEU A 62 10.01 6.32 -4.91
N SER A 63 10.37 5.58 -5.96
CA SER A 63 11.62 5.81 -6.69
C SER A 63 11.67 7.23 -7.28
N LYS A 64 10.53 7.75 -7.76
CA LYS A 64 10.47 9.09 -8.37
C LYS A 64 10.47 10.25 -7.37
N VAL A 65 9.76 10.11 -6.25
CA VAL A 65 9.49 11.24 -5.33
C VAL A 65 10.43 11.23 -4.13
N SER A 66 10.73 10.06 -3.58
CA SER A 66 11.61 9.92 -2.41
C SER A 66 13.02 9.44 -2.76
N LYS A 67 13.32 9.14 -4.04
CA LYS A 67 14.57 8.48 -4.46
C LYS A 67 14.88 7.23 -3.63
N ALA A 68 13.82 6.53 -3.22
CA ALA A 68 13.89 5.38 -2.35
C ALA A 68 13.17 4.21 -3.01
N ASP A 69 13.71 3.00 -2.84
CA ASP A 69 13.13 1.78 -3.39
C ASP A 69 12.15 1.10 -2.43
N ASP A 70 12.10 1.56 -1.18
CA ASP A 70 11.19 1.09 -0.16
C ASP A 70 10.89 2.18 0.87
N ILE A 71 9.88 1.94 1.70
CA ILE A 71 9.49 2.82 2.79
C ILE A 71 8.91 1.98 3.95
N TYR A 72 9.18 2.39 5.18
CA TYR A 72 8.55 1.73 6.32
C TYR A 72 7.05 2.02 6.34
N LEU A 73 6.23 1.03 6.70
CA LEU A 73 4.78 1.24 6.78
C LEU A 73 4.45 2.38 7.74
N LYS A 74 5.14 2.50 8.89
CA LYS A 74 4.95 3.60 9.86
C LYS A 74 5.10 5.02 9.28
N GLN A 75 5.81 5.17 8.16
CA GLN A 75 6.02 6.46 7.48
C GLN A 75 4.88 6.81 6.51
N LEU A 76 4.02 5.85 6.17
CA LEU A 76 2.85 6.08 5.32
C LEU A 76 1.81 6.90 6.10
N ASN A 77 1.62 8.15 5.68
CA ASN A 77 0.66 9.08 6.27
C ASN A 77 -0.37 9.55 5.22
N TYR A 78 -1.29 10.42 5.63
CA TYR A 78 -2.32 10.96 4.72
C TYR A 78 -1.71 11.67 3.50
N ARG A 79 -0.64 12.44 3.72
CA ARG A 79 0.08 13.16 2.66
C ARG A 79 0.64 12.21 1.60
N PHE A 80 1.24 11.10 2.02
CA PHE A 80 1.73 10.06 1.11
C PHE A 80 0.64 9.57 0.14
N ILE A 81 -0.58 9.32 0.66
CA ILE A 81 -1.69 8.84 -0.16
C ILE A 81 -2.11 9.90 -1.18
N GLY A 82 -2.19 11.17 -0.76
CA GLY A 82 -2.53 12.29 -1.65
C GLY A 82 -1.48 12.52 -2.74
N GLU A 83 -0.20 12.49 -2.38
CA GLU A 83 0.89 12.62 -3.35
C GLU A 83 0.95 11.43 -4.31
N PHE A 84 0.67 10.21 -3.82
CA PHE A 84 0.53 9.05 -4.70
C PHE A 84 -0.64 9.19 -5.67
N GLU A 85 -1.79 9.72 -5.23
CA GLU A 85 -2.90 10.05 -6.12
C GLU A 85 -2.48 11.06 -7.20
N GLN A 86 -1.82 12.14 -6.81
CA GLN A 86 -1.32 13.16 -7.74
C GLN A 86 -0.34 12.55 -8.75
N PHE A 87 0.56 11.67 -8.30
CA PHE A 87 1.46 10.94 -9.19
C PHE A 87 0.69 10.10 -10.22
N LEU A 88 -0.36 9.39 -9.81
CA LEU A 88 -1.20 8.61 -10.74
C LEU A 88 -1.94 9.51 -11.75
N ARG A 89 -2.38 10.71 -11.33
CA ARG A 89 -3.01 11.74 -12.19
C ARG A 89 -2.02 12.37 -13.18
N ALA A 90 -0.76 12.54 -12.77
CA ALA A 90 0.28 13.13 -13.60
C ALA A 90 0.90 12.14 -14.61
N PHE A 91 0.63 10.83 -14.47
CA PHE A 91 1.24 9.83 -15.35
C PHE A 91 0.76 9.96 -16.81
N ARG A 92 1.71 10.20 -17.72
CA ARG A 92 1.50 10.30 -19.17
C ARG A 92 2.27 9.21 -19.91
N ASN A 93 1.77 8.79 -21.08
CA ASN A 93 2.50 7.93 -22.01
C ASN A 93 3.54 8.76 -22.82
N PRO A 94 4.40 8.12 -23.64
CA PRO A 94 5.35 8.86 -24.49
C PRO A 94 4.69 9.87 -25.45
N LYS A 95 3.42 9.64 -25.81
CA LYS A 95 2.61 10.57 -26.63
C LYS A 95 1.99 11.73 -25.83
N LYS A 96 2.39 11.91 -24.57
CA LYS A 96 1.88 12.92 -23.61
C LYS A 96 0.39 12.78 -23.26
N GLU A 97 -0.23 11.63 -23.54
CA GLU A 97 -1.63 11.37 -23.23
C GLU A 97 -1.79 10.83 -21.80
N LEU A 98 -2.92 11.14 -21.19
CA LEU A 98 -3.33 10.58 -19.89
C LEU A 98 -3.50 9.06 -20.02
N VAL A 99 -2.70 8.30 -19.26
CA VAL A 99 -2.75 6.83 -19.32
C VAL A 99 -3.94 6.25 -18.56
N ARG A 100 -4.48 6.99 -17.59
CA ARG A 100 -5.51 6.48 -16.67
C ARG A 100 -6.63 7.48 -16.51
N SER A 101 -7.86 6.98 -16.62
CA SER A 101 -9.05 7.72 -16.21
C SER A 101 -9.14 7.85 -14.68
N ASN A 102 -9.96 8.79 -14.19
CA ASN A 102 -10.27 8.94 -12.76
C ASN A 102 -10.70 7.61 -12.12
N ASN A 103 -11.52 6.82 -12.82
CA ASN A 103 -11.94 5.50 -12.34
C ASN A 103 -10.78 4.51 -12.19
N GLY A 104 -9.78 4.59 -13.07
CA GLY A 104 -8.54 3.81 -12.96
C GLY A 104 -7.74 4.18 -11.71
N ILE A 105 -7.59 5.48 -11.45
CA ILE A 105 -6.87 6.02 -10.30
C ILE A 105 -7.54 5.57 -8.98
N ILE A 106 -8.86 5.76 -8.88
CA ILE A 106 -9.63 5.33 -7.71
C ILE A 106 -9.49 3.83 -7.46
N LYS A 107 -9.49 3.00 -8.52
CA LYS A 107 -9.27 1.55 -8.39
C LYS A 107 -7.91 1.21 -7.79
N HIS A 108 -6.85 1.96 -8.10
CA HIS A 108 -5.54 1.78 -7.47
C HIS A 108 -5.56 2.14 -5.99
N LEU A 109 -6.12 3.31 -5.66
CA LEU A 109 -6.24 3.78 -4.28
C LEU A 109 -7.06 2.82 -3.40
N LYS A 110 -8.15 2.23 -3.93
CA LYS A 110 -8.91 1.17 -3.26
C LYS A 110 -8.06 -0.05 -2.91
N ARG A 111 -7.27 -0.54 -3.88
CA ARG A 111 -6.42 -1.71 -3.66
C ARG A 111 -5.33 -1.41 -2.65
N PHE A 112 -4.76 -0.21 -2.72
CA PHE A 112 -3.78 0.24 -1.74
C PHE A 112 -4.39 0.30 -0.34
N LYS A 113 -5.59 0.90 -0.20
CA LYS A 113 -6.37 0.89 1.05
C LYS A 113 -6.65 -0.53 1.55
N LYS A 114 -7.02 -1.47 0.67
CA LYS A 114 -7.25 -2.87 1.05
C LYS A 114 -5.98 -3.54 1.61
N MET A 115 -4.82 -3.33 0.96
CA MET A 115 -3.52 -3.82 1.45
C MET A 115 -3.13 -3.19 2.79
N GLY A 116 -3.35 -1.87 2.94
CA GLY A 116 -3.11 -1.13 4.19
C GLY A 116 -4.00 -1.61 5.34
N ASN A 117 -5.29 -1.79 5.09
CA ASN A 117 -6.23 -2.31 6.09
C ASN A 117 -5.82 -3.70 6.61
N LEU A 118 -5.30 -4.58 5.74
CA LEU A 118 -4.77 -5.86 6.18
C LEU A 118 -3.52 -5.69 7.06
N ALA A 119 -2.65 -4.73 6.76
CA ALA A 119 -1.48 -4.41 7.58
C ALA A 119 -1.88 -4.02 9.01
N VAL A 120 -2.93 -3.20 9.13
CA VAL A 120 -3.49 -2.78 10.42
C VAL A 120 -4.03 -3.98 11.20
N LYS A 121 -4.77 -4.87 10.54
CA LYS A 121 -5.29 -6.11 11.17
C LYS A 121 -4.19 -7.04 11.68
N LEU A 122 -3.02 -7.03 11.03
CA LEU A 122 -1.86 -7.81 11.45
C LEU A 122 -0.96 -7.05 12.44
N LEU A 123 -1.39 -5.89 12.93
CA LEU A 123 -0.63 -5.03 13.86
C LEU A 123 0.72 -4.54 13.30
N TRP A 124 0.93 -4.60 11.98
CA TRP A 124 2.11 -4.04 11.31
C TRP A 124 2.01 -2.54 11.13
N PHE A 125 0.84 -1.98 11.41
CA PHE A 125 0.54 -0.60 11.13
C PHE A 125 -0.24 0.02 12.28
N PRO A 126 0.41 0.82 13.15
CA PRO A 126 -0.20 1.28 14.40
C PRO A 126 -1.37 2.23 14.18
N LYS A 127 -1.37 2.97 13.06
CA LYS A 127 -2.47 3.86 12.67
C LYS A 127 -2.73 3.74 11.19
N ASN A 128 -3.99 3.64 10.81
CA ASN A 128 -4.38 3.53 9.41
C ASN A 128 -4.46 4.92 8.73
N PRO A 129 -3.56 5.26 7.78
CA PRO A 129 -3.58 6.54 7.07
C PRO A 129 -4.75 6.63 6.08
N PHE A 130 -5.40 5.50 5.76
CA PHE A 130 -6.55 5.45 4.85
C PHE A 130 -7.89 5.72 5.53
N ASN A 131 -7.92 5.87 6.86
CA ASN A 131 -9.17 6.10 7.60
C ASN A 131 -9.80 7.45 7.25
N GLN A 132 -9.00 8.50 7.05
CA GLN A 132 -9.47 9.84 6.70
C GLN A 132 -9.56 10.08 5.18
N PHE A 133 -9.15 9.09 4.37
CA PHE A 133 -9.10 9.25 2.92
C PHE A 133 -10.47 8.95 2.28
N GLN A 134 -11.13 10.00 1.77
CA GLN A 134 -12.39 9.90 1.04
C GLN A 134 -12.16 9.84 -0.47
N LEU A 135 -12.54 8.73 -1.09
CA LEU A 135 -12.50 8.55 -2.54
C LEU A 135 -13.77 9.15 -3.18
N LYS A 136 -13.66 10.29 -3.87
CA LYS A 136 -14.75 10.84 -4.68
C LYS A 136 -14.74 10.20 -6.08
N TYR A 137 -15.87 9.64 -6.52
CA TYR A 137 -16.03 9.03 -7.86
C TYR A 137 -16.65 10.01 -8.84
N ASN A 138 -16.25 9.89 -10.09
CA ASN A 138 -17.08 10.34 -11.20
C ASN A 138 -18.00 9.16 -11.55
N LYS A 139 -19.32 9.31 -11.39
CA LYS A 139 -20.29 8.34 -11.93
C LYS A 139 -19.99 8.17 -13.42
N PHE A 140 -19.83 6.93 -13.85
CA PHE A 140 -19.77 6.59 -15.27
C PHE A 140 -21.10 5.93 -15.60
N ASP A 141 -21.91 6.59 -16.41
CA ASP A 141 -23.14 5.99 -16.91
C ASP A 141 -22.76 4.89 -17.89
N ARG A 142 -23.16 3.66 -17.58
CA ARG A 142 -23.09 2.59 -18.57
C ARG A 142 -24.26 2.83 -19.51
N GLN A 143 -23.99 3.39 -20.69
CA GLN A 143 -24.92 3.23 -21.80
C GLN A 143 -25.05 1.72 -22.03
N PHE A 144 -26.20 1.16 -21.65
CA PHE A 144 -26.59 -0.16 -22.11
C PHE A 144 -26.82 -0.03 -23.62
N LEU A 145 -26.15 -0.85 -24.42
CA LEU A 145 -26.66 -1.13 -25.76
C LEU A 145 -27.85 -2.08 -25.53
N ALA A 146 -29.05 -1.56 -25.77
CA ALA A 146 -30.27 -2.36 -25.87
C ALA A 146 -30.29 -3.12 -27.19
#